data_AF-A0A183H4X6-F1
#
_entry.id   AF-A0A183H4X6-F1
#
_cell.length_a   1.000
_cell.length_b   1.000
_cell.length_c   1.000
_cell.angle_alpha   90.00
_cell.angle_beta   90.00
_cell.angle_gamma   90.00
#
_symmetry.space_group_name_H-M   'P 1'
#
loop_
_entity.id
_entity.type
_entity.pdbx_description
1 polymer ?
#
loop_
_entity_poly.entity_id
_entity_poly.type
_entity_poly.pdbx_seq_one_letter_code
_entity_poly.pdbx_strand_id
1 'polypeptide(L)'
;MGSAQSYEEGTHSSDHPKFQVVRIERNQIPEEYRTVAVSNDVVNQILNLGNPENENISDLRKQLAEEREVNFKLREQVKNLKESVVSLQRTTTGKISVAELQARKNAFDETLERIEKQYFSYHPENVCKMIETVSYYLHKI
;
A
#
# COMPACT_ATOMS: atom_id res chain seq x y z
N MET A 1 -16.89 11.37 32.83
CA MET A 1 -15.77 10.58 32.27
C MET A 1 -15.36 11.26 30.97
N GLY A 2 -14.49 12.27 30.91
CA GLY A 2 -13.30 12.55 31.70
C GLY A 2 -12.06 12.15 30.91
N SER A 3 -11.71 12.90 29.86
CA SER A 3 -10.39 12.85 29.23
C SER A 3 -10.08 14.22 28.63
N ALA A 4 -9.57 15.09 29.50
CA ALA A 4 -8.76 16.23 29.12
C ALA A 4 -7.31 15.77 28.89
N GLN A 5 -6.48 16.67 28.37
CA GLN A 5 -5.04 16.59 28.04
C GLN A 5 -4.78 16.28 26.55
N SER A 6 -3.88 16.97 25.84
CA SER A 6 -2.96 18.05 26.20
C SER A 6 -2.64 18.79 24.89
N TYR A 7 -2.73 20.11 24.90
CA TYR A 7 -2.13 20.99 23.91
C TYR A 7 -0.63 21.01 24.17
N GLU A 8 0.12 20.19 23.44
CA GLU A 8 1.58 20.40 23.32
C GLU A 8 1.77 21.44 22.21
N GLU A 9 1.67 22.70 22.62
CA GLU A 9 2.20 23.85 21.92
C GLU A 9 3.72 23.75 21.96
N GLY A 10 4.26 22.90 21.08
CA GLY A 10 5.66 22.86 20.74
C GLY A 10 6.01 24.11 19.94
N THR A 11 6.15 25.23 20.63
CA THR A 11 6.95 26.35 20.17
C THR A 11 8.34 25.80 19.85
N HIS A 12 8.60 25.50 18.58
CA HIS A 12 9.96 25.48 18.08
C HIS A 12 10.45 26.92 18.11
N SER A 13 10.82 27.36 19.32
CA SER A 13 11.69 28.51 19.52
C SER A 13 12.85 28.34 18.55
N SER A 14 12.92 29.24 17.57
CA SER A 14 14.03 29.36 16.65
C SER A 14 15.24 29.99 17.35
N ASP A 15 15.49 29.62 18.60
CA ASP A 15 16.75 29.90 19.28
C ASP A 15 17.73 28.79 18.89
N HIS A 16 18.17 28.82 17.62
CA HIS A 16 19.52 28.35 17.37
C HIS A 16 20.42 29.20 18.27
N PRO A 17 21.20 28.62 19.19
CA PRO A 17 22.16 29.40 19.96
C PRO A 17 23.01 30.11 18.92
N LYS A 18 23.01 31.46 18.96
CA LYS A 18 23.87 32.28 18.11
C LYS A 18 25.29 31.86 18.46
N PHE A 19 25.83 30.89 17.72
CA PHE A 19 27.18 30.41 17.91
C PHE A 19 28.06 31.65 17.79
N GLN A 20 28.74 31.99 18.88
CA GLN A 20 29.67 33.10 18.88
C GLN A 20 30.80 32.70 17.93
N VAL A 21 30.77 33.24 16.71
CA VAL A 21 31.80 32.97 15.71
C VAL A 21 33.09 33.60 16.20
N VAL A 22 33.94 32.80 16.83
CA VAL A 22 35.27 33.23 17.26
C VAL A 22 36.17 33.25 16.03
N ARG A 23 36.57 34.44 15.60
CA ARG A 23 37.51 34.62 14.48
C ARG A 23 38.93 34.39 15.01
N ILE A 24 39.52 33.27 14.63
CA ILE A 24 40.89 32.91 14.95
C ILE A 24 41.81 33.49 13.87
N GLU A 25 42.77 34.32 14.28
CA GLU A 25 43.77 34.86 13.36
C GLU A 25 44.87 33.82 13.08
N ARG A 26 45.53 33.88 11.92
CA ARG A 26 46.54 32.87 11.52
C ARG A 26 47.72 32.74 12.48
N ASN A 27 48.06 33.80 13.19
CA ASN A 27 49.12 33.82 14.20
C ASN A 27 48.70 33.17 15.54
N GLN A 28 47.42 32.85 15.72
CA GLN A 28 46.89 32.16 16.90
C GLN A 28 46.84 30.63 16.69
N ILE A 29 47.15 30.15 15.49
CA ILE A 29 47.17 28.72 15.16
C ILE A 29 48.52 28.15 15.62
N PRO A 30 48.55 27.14 16.51
CA PRO A 30 49.80 26.49 16.91
C PRO A 30 50.54 25.85 15.72
N GLU A 31 51.88 25.84 15.77
CA GLU A 31 52.71 25.34 14.66
C GLU A 31 52.42 23.86 14.34
N GLU A 32 51.98 23.08 15.31
CA GLU A 32 51.59 21.67 15.16
C GLU A 32 50.41 21.47 14.19
N TYR A 33 49.58 22.50 13.99
CA TYR A 33 48.37 22.43 13.16
C TYR A 33 48.47 23.24 11.86
N ARG A 34 49.61 23.87 11.59
CA ARG A 34 49.77 24.80 10.45
C ARG A 34 49.60 24.13 9.09
N THR A 35 49.87 22.84 9.00
CA THR A 35 49.75 22.04 7.78
C THR A 35 48.42 21.30 7.66
N VAL A 36 47.57 21.36 8.69
CA VAL A 36 46.26 20.70 8.67
C VAL A 36 45.29 21.58 7.90
N ALA A 37 44.81 21.09 6.75
CA ALA A 37 43.83 21.76 5.92
C ALA A 37 42.55 20.92 5.82
N VAL A 38 41.41 21.61 5.72
CA VAL A 38 40.12 21.00 5.40
C VAL A 38 39.90 21.16 3.89
N SER A 39 39.29 20.15 3.25
CA SER A 39 38.93 20.25 1.84
C SER A 39 37.99 21.43 1.58
N ASN A 40 38.18 22.11 0.45
CA ASN A 40 37.29 23.18 -0.01
C ASN A 40 35.83 22.72 -0.12
N ASP A 41 35.59 21.44 -0.42
CA ASP A 41 34.23 20.89 -0.53
C ASP A 41 33.47 20.94 0.80
N VAL A 42 34.15 20.61 1.90
CA VAL A 42 33.57 20.63 3.26
C VAL A 42 33.33 22.08 3.70
N VAL A 43 34.26 22.99 3.37
CA VAL A 43 34.10 24.42 3.65
C VAL A 43 32.88 24.99 2.91
N ASN A 44 32.76 24.69 1.62
CA ASN A 44 31.64 25.12 0.79
C ASN A 44 30.31 24.53 1.30
N GLN A 45 30.30 23.26 1.71
CA GLN A 45 29.10 22.62 2.26
C GLN A 45 28.61 23.33 3.52
N ILE A 46 29.50 23.68 4.45
CA ILE A 46 29.14 24.36 5.71
C ILE A 46 28.65 25.79 5.44
N LEU A 47 29.33 26.52 4.55
CA LEU A 47 28.94 27.86 4.14
C LEU A 47 27.55 27.88 3.49
N ASN A 48 27.25 26.88 2.65
CA ASN A 48 25.94 26.72 2.01
C ASN A 48 24.86 26.26 3.00
N LEU A 49 25.21 25.49 4.03
CA LEU A 49 24.29 25.07 5.10
C LEU A 49 23.85 26.24 5.98
N GLY A 50 24.71 27.26 6.11
CA GLY A 50 24.43 28.50 6.84
C GLY A 50 23.58 29.52 6.08
N ASN A 51 23.19 29.25 4.83
CA ASN A 51 22.30 30.11 4.06
C ASN A 51 20.84 29.67 4.25
N PRO A 52 20.02 30.38 5.05
CA PRO A 52 18.61 30.05 5.26
C PRO A 52 17.75 30.25 4.00
N GLU A 53 18.25 30.99 3.01
CA GLU A 53 17.61 31.29 1.72
C GLU A 53 18.11 30.35 0.61
N ASN A 54 18.14 29.04 0.89
CA ASN A 54 18.25 28.08 -0.21
C ASN A 54 16.83 27.88 -0.72
N GLU A 55 16.42 28.64 -1.75
CA GLU A 55 15.05 28.64 -2.32
C GLU A 55 14.50 27.22 -2.57
N ASN A 56 15.41 26.28 -2.88
CA ASN A 56 15.11 24.86 -3.01
C ASN A 56 14.47 24.24 -1.76
N ILE A 57 14.89 24.64 -0.56
CA ILE A 57 14.38 24.11 0.72
C ILE A 57 12.99 24.68 1.02
N SER A 58 12.75 25.97 0.74
CA SER A 58 11.40 26.56 0.87
C SER A 58 10.43 25.93 -0.13
N ASP A 59 10.87 25.70 -1.36
CA ASP A 59 10.07 25.04 -2.39
C ASP A 59 9.74 23.59 -2.03
N LEU A 60 10.73 22.83 -1.55
CA LEU A 60 10.51 21.47 -1.05
C LEU A 60 9.53 21.43 0.13
N ARG A 61 9.62 22.40 1.06
CA ARG A 61 8.66 22.50 2.19
C ARG A 61 7.25 22.79 1.70
N LYS A 62 7.10 23.68 0.71
CA LYS A 62 5.81 24.00 0.10
C LYS A 62 5.23 22.77 -0.62
N GLN A 63 6.02 22.10 -1.46
CA GLN A 63 5.61 20.87 -2.15
C GLN A 63 5.20 19.77 -1.15
N LEU A 64 5.95 19.61 -0.06
CA LEU A 64 5.61 18.65 0.98
C LEU A 64 4.27 18.97 1.67
N ALA A 65 3.96 20.25 1.89
CA ALA A 65 2.68 20.66 2.46
C ALA A 65 1.52 20.39 1.50
N GLU A 66 1.69 20.70 0.21
CA GLU A 66 0.72 20.43 -0.84
C GLU A 66 0.43 18.92 -0.98
N GLU A 67 1.47 18.08 -1.00
CA GLU A 67 1.35 16.62 -1.05
C GLU A 67 0.61 16.06 0.17
N ARG A 68 0.88 16.60 1.38
CA ARG A 68 0.16 16.18 2.59
C ARG A 68 -1.33 16.48 2.50
N GLU A 69 -1.70 17.64 1.96
CA GLU A 69 -3.10 18.05 1.76
C GLU A 69 -3.80 17.16 0.72
N VAL A 70 -3.14 16.87 -0.41
CA VAL A 70 -3.66 15.96 -1.43
C VAL A 70 -3.82 14.55 -0.87
N ASN A 71 -2.83 14.06 -0.13
CA ASN A 71 -2.88 12.74 0.50
C ASN A 71 -4.03 12.64 1.52
N PHE A 72 -4.25 13.70 2.30
CA PHE A 72 -5.37 13.77 3.24
C PHE A 72 -6.72 13.67 2.52
N LYS A 73 -6.92 14.46 1.46
CA LYS A 73 -8.14 14.41 0.62
C LYS A 73 -8.36 13.04 -0.02
N LEU A 74 -7.30 12.43 -0.55
CA LEU A 74 -7.38 11.08 -1.13
C LEU A 74 -7.76 10.04 -0.09
N ARG A 75 -7.18 10.10 1.12
CA ARG A 75 -7.55 9.20 2.23
C ARG A 75 -9.02 9.36 2.62
N GLU A 76 -9.51 10.58 2.66
CA GLU A 76 -10.92 10.86 2.93
C GLU A 76 -11.83 10.29 1.84
N GLN A 77 -11.51 10.51 0.56
CA GLN A 77 -12.25 9.94 -0.56
C GLN A 77 -12.27 8.41 -0.53
N VAL A 78 -11.13 7.76 -0.27
CA VAL A 78 -11.04 6.30 -0.13
C VAL A 78 -11.87 5.80 1.04
N LYS A 79 -11.87 6.51 2.18
CA LYS A 79 -12.71 6.18 3.33
C LYS A 79 -14.19 6.25 2.96
N ASN A 80 -14.62 7.33 2.30
CA ASN A 80 -16.01 7.52 1.88
C ASN A 80 -16.45 6.46 0.86
N LEU A 81 -15.58 6.10 -0.09
CA LEU A 81 -15.83 5.02 -1.04
C LEU A 81 -15.92 3.66 -0.35
N LYS A 82 -15.07 3.39 0.64
CA LYS A 82 -15.14 2.16 1.43
C LYS A 82 -16.44 2.07 2.22
N GLU A 83 -16.86 3.16 2.85
CA GLU A 83 -18.13 3.23 3.57
C GLU A 83 -19.34 3.07 2.63
N SER A 84 -19.30 3.65 1.43
CA SER A 84 -20.36 3.48 0.44
C SER A 84 -20.42 2.06 -0.12
N VAL A 85 -19.28 1.41 -0.39
CA VAL A 85 -19.20 0.00 -0.79
C VAL A 85 -19.70 -0.91 0.33
N VAL A 86 -19.32 -0.67 1.58
CA VAL A 86 -19.85 -1.43 2.73
C VAL A 86 -21.35 -1.23 2.89
N SER A 87 -21.84 -0.01 2.63
CA SER A 87 -23.28 0.29 2.64
C SER A 87 -24.01 -0.42 1.50
N LEU A 88 -23.44 -0.45 0.29
CA LEU A 88 -23.98 -1.20 -0.85
C LEU A 88 -23.96 -2.71 -0.61
N GLN A 89 -22.90 -3.23 0.00
CA GLN A 89 -22.81 -4.63 0.42
C GLN A 89 -23.85 -4.94 1.50
N ARG A 90 -24.12 -4.03 2.44
CA ARG A 90 -25.22 -4.18 3.40
C ARG A 90 -26.60 -4.11 2.75
N THR A 91 -26.80 -3.33 1.69
CA THR A 91 -28.11 -3.27 1.01
C THR A 91 -28.35 -4.46 0.09
N THR A 92 -27.31 -4.94 -0.62
CA THR A 92 -27.38 -6.16 -1.45
C THR A 92 -27.32 -7.45 -0.64
N THR A 93 -26.63 -7.44 0.51
CA THR A 93 -26.65 -8.48 1.55
C THR A 93 -27.60 -8.09 2.70
N GLY A 94 -28.66 -7.34 2.38
CA GLY A 94 -29.66 -6.92 3.35
C GLY A 94 -30.43 -8.13 3.86
N LYS A 95 -30.08 -8.59 5.07
CA LYS A 95 -30.83 -9.57 5.88
C LYS A 95 -31.11 -10.92 5.20
N ILE A 96 -30.21 -11.46 4.39
CA ILE A 96 -30.34 -12.86 3.99
C ILE A 96 -30.03 -13.70 5.22
N SER A 97 -31.05 -14.36 5.78
CA SER A 97 -30.87 -15.25 6.92
C SER A 97 -29.98 -16.44 6.52
N VAL A 98 -29.28 -17.04 7.48
CA VAL A 98 -28.50 -18.26 7.23
C VAL A 98 -29.37 -19.36 6.61
N ALA A 99 -30.64 -19.44 7.01
CA ALA A 99 -31.61 -20.36 6.43
C ALA A 99 -31.91 -20.07 4.95
N GLU A 100 -31.98 -18.80 4.56
CA GLU A 100 -32.22 -18.41 3.18
C GLU A 100 -30.98 -18.66 2.29
N LEU A 101 -29.77 -18.45 2.82
CA LEU A 101 -28.53 -18.88 2.15
C LEU A 101 -28.50 -20.39 1.93
N GLN A 102 -28.89 -21.16 2.95
CA GLN A 102 -28.96 -22.61 2.85
C GLN A 102 -30.01 -23.07 1.83
N ALA A 103 -31.18 -22.42 1.78
CA ALA A 103 -32.22 -22.70 0.79
C ALA A 103 -31.72 -22.43 -0.64
N ARG A 104 -31.00 -21.33 -0.87
CA ARG A 104 -30.40 -21.01 -2.18
C ARG A 104 -29.33 -22.03 -2.58
N LYS A 105 -28.51 -22.47 -1.63
CA LYS A 105 -27.53 -23.54 -1.86
C LYS A 105 -28.21 -24.84 -2.27
N ASN A 106 -29.22 -25.27 -1.51
CA ASN A 106 -29.95 -26.51 -1.80
C ASN A 106 -30.64 -26.45 -3.18
N ALA A 107 -31.25 -25.31 -3.53
CA ALA A 107 -31.86 -25.13 -4.84
C ALA A 107 -30.82 -25.23 -5.99
N PHE A 108 -29.63 -24.66 -5.77
CA PHE A 108 -28.53 -24.78 -6.73
C PHE A 108 -28.04 -26.22 -6.88
N ASP A 109 -27.81 -26.93 -5.77
CA ASP A 109 -27.37 -28.32 -5.76
C ASP A 109 -28.40 -29.23 -6.48
N GLU A 110 -29.71 -29.03 -6.23
CA GLU A 110 -30.78 -29.75 -6.92
C GLU A 110 -30.80 -29.47 -8.44
N THR A 111 -30.54 -28.23 -8.85
CA THR A 111 -30.45 -27.91 -10.28
C THR A 111 -29.26 -28.56 -10.96
N LEU A 112 -28.12 -28.66 -10.26
CA LEU A 112 -26.96 -29.37 -10.77
C LEU A 112 -27.25 -30.85 -10.95
N GLU A 113 -27.84 -31.52 -9.95
CA GLU A 113 -28.24 -32.93 -10.06
C GLU A 113 -29.20 -33.17 -11.22
N ARG A 114 -30.16 -32.25 -11.44
CA ARG A 114 -31.09 -32.33 -12.57
C ARG A 114 -30.36 -32.22 -13.91
N ILE A 115 -29.43 -31.27 -14.03
CA ILE A 115 -28.63 -31.08 -15.24
C ILE A 115 -27.75 -32.32 -15.48
N GLU A 116 -27.10 -32.82 -14.44
CA GLU A 116 -26.28 -34.02 -14.51
C GLU A 116 -27.10 -35.20 -15.04
N LYS A 117 -28.26 -35.46 -14.43
CA LYS A 117 -29.15 -36.52 -14.88
C LYS A 117 -29.68 -36.30 -16.30
N GLN A 118 -29.95 -35.07 -16.70
CA GLN A 118 -30.55 -34.80 -18.01
C GLN A 118 -29.54 -34.85 -19.16
N TYR A 119 -28.30 -34.43 -18.91
CA TYR A 119 -27.29 -34.27 -19.96
C TYR A 119 -26.16 -35.31 -19.89
N PHE A 120 -25.91 -35.88 -18.71
CA PHE A 120 -24.79 -36.82 -18.49
C PHE A 120 -25.25 -38.26 -18.23
N SER A 121 -26.56 -38.53 -18.16
CA SER A 121 -27.06 -39.91 -18.00
C SER A 121 -26.83 -40.79 -19.22
N TYR A 122 -26.74 -40.20 -20.41
CA TYR A 122 -26.46 -40.95 -21.63
C TYR A 122 -24.97 -40.93 -21.92
N HIS A 123 -24.30 -42.04 -21.60
CA HIS A 123 -23.00 -42.35 -22.15
C HIS A 123 -23.21 -43.20 -23.41
N PRO A 124 -22.85 -42.71 -24.61
CA PRO A 124 -22.90 -43.54 -25.80
C PRO A 124 -22.05 -44.80 -25.58
N GLU A 125 -22.57 -45.96 -25.99
CA GLU A 125 -21.78 -47.19 -25.98
C GLU A 125 -20.48 -46.95 -26.73
N ASN A 126 -19.37 -47.39 -26.13
CA ASN A 126 -18.06 -47.21 -26.73
C ASN A 126 -17.98 -48.07 -28.00
N VAL A 127 -18.25 -47.45 -29.15
CA VAL A 127 -18.35 -48.09 -30.48
C VAL A 127 -17.06 -48.84 -30.83
N CYS A 128 -15.92 -48.46 -30.25
CA CYS A 128 -14.64 -49.14 -30.42
C CYS A 128 -14.57 -50.52 -29.74
N LYS A 129 -15.39 -50.81 -28.71
CA LYS A 129 -15.39 -52.12 -28.03
C LYS A 129 -15.77 -53.28 -28.95
N MET A 130 -16.58 -53.02 -29.97
CA MET A 130 -17.01 -54.04 -30.93
C MET A 130 -15.86 -54.42 -31.88
N ILE A 131 -14.95 -53.49 -32.16
CA ILE A 131 -13.77 -53.73 -33.00
C ILE A 131 -12.71 -54.52 -32.21
N GLU A 132 -12.55 -54.20 -30.92
CA GLU A 132 -11.62 -54.91 -30.03
C GLU A 132 -12.01 -56.38 -29.89
N THR A 133 -13.30 -56.69 -29.67
CA THR A 133 -13.77 -58.08 -29.54
C THR A 133 -13.61 -58.89 -30.83
N VAL A 134 -13.90 -58.31 -32.01
CA VAL A 134 -13.69 -58.99 -33.30
C VAL A 134 -12.21 -59.26 -33.59
N SER A 135 -11.31 -58.35 -33.19
CA SER A 135 -9.86 -58.55 -33.33
C SER A 135 -9.35 -59.74 -32.51
N TYR A 136 -9.87 -59.97 -31.29
CA TYR A 136 -9.50 -61.14 -30.48
C TYR A 136 -9.91 -62.49 -31.10
N TYR A 137 -11.01 -62.54 -31.87
CA TYR A 137 -11.44 -63.77 -32.54
C TYR A 137 -10.69 -64.02 -33.86
N LEU A 138 -10.32 -62.97 -34.59
CA LEU A 138 -9.52 -63.09 -35.82
C LEU A 138 -8.06 -63.48 -35.55
N HIS A 139 -7.53 -63.18 -34.35
CA HIS A 139 -6.16 -63.56 -33.98
C HIS A 139 -6.03 -65.00 -33.43
N LYS A 140 -7.16 -65.71 -33.30
CA LYS A 140 -7.27 -67.08 -32.75
C LYS A 140 -7.59 -68.16 -33.80
N ILE A 141 -7.67 -67.78 -35.07
CA ILE A 141 -7.71 -68.67 -36.25
C ILE A 141 -6.34 -68.57 -36.92
#